data_AF-A0A955NL74-F1
#
_entry.id   AF-A0A955NL74-F1
#
_cell.length_a   1.000
_cell.length_b   1.000
_cell.length_c   1.000
_cell.angle_alpha   90.00
_cell.angle_beta   90.00
_cell.angle_gamma   90.00
#
_symmetry.space_group_name_H-M   'P 1'
#
loop_
_entity.id
_entity.type
_entity.pdbx_description
1 polymer ?
#
loop_
_entity_poly.entity_id
_entity_poly.type
_entity_poly.pdbx_seq_one_letter_code
_entity_poly.pdbx_strand_id
1 'polypeptide(L)'
;PWMKKFGKVSTAFASGWMQIRGNRRRRGIDRGFVVSDHADWNGLLDAIAATGAERIGVTHGFSETLVRYLKERGMDAFPIRTEYEPEGEDA
;
A
#
# COMPACT_ATOMS: atom_id res chain seq x y z
N PRO A 1 -29.71 23.41 0.86
CA PRO A 1 -28.53 22.51 0.81
C PRO A 1 -27.32 23.12 1.54
N TRP A 2 -26.90 22.49 2.65
CA TRP A 2 -25.88 22.98 3.61
C TRP A 2 -24.53 23.40 2.98
N MET A 3 -24.08 22.72 1.93
CA MET A 3 -22.81 23.02 1.25
C MET A 3 -22.69 24.44 0.68
N LYS A 4 -23.80 25.10 0.32
CA LYS A 4 -23.76 26.46 -0.27
C LYS A 4 -23.24 27.54 0.70
N LYS A 5 -23.14 27.25 2.00
CA LYS A 5 -22.67 28.19 3.03
C LYS A 5 -21.14 28.35 3.07
N PHE A 6 -20.38 27.44 2.46
CA PHE A 6 -18.92 27.37 2.60
C PHE A 6 -18.12 28.11 1.50
N GLY A 7 -18.79 28.77 0.55
CA GLY A 7 -18.10 29.53 -0.51
C GLY A 7 -17.33 28.64 -1.49
N LYS A 8 -16.10 29.06 -1.86
CA LYS A 8 -15.23 28.27 -2.76
C LYS A 8 -14.65 27.08 -1.98
N VAL A 9 -14.83 25.87 -2.50
CA VAL A 9 -14.34 24.63 -1.89
C VAL A 9 -13.27 23.97 -2.77
N SER A 10 -12.42 23.14 -2.16
CA SER A 10 -11.48 22.26 -2.84
C SER A 10 -11.71 20.82 -2.40
N THR A 11 -11.48 19.90 -3.32
CA THR A 11 -11.58 18.46 -3.13
C THR A 11 -10.22 17.88 -2.74
N ALA A 12 -10.23 16.88 -1.85
CA ALA A 12 -9.02 16.16 -1.52
C ALA A 12 -9.29 14.68 -1.28
N PHE A 13 -8.25 13.86 -1.44
CA PHE A 13 -8.30 12.42 -1.14
C PHE A 13 -7.10 11.99 -0.30
N ALA A 14 -7.35 11.20 0.74
CA ALA A 14 -6.32 10.62 1.60
C ALA A 14 -6.23 9.11 1.33
N SER A 15 -5.10 8.66 0.80
CA SER A 15 -4.83 7.25 0.50
C SER A 15 -3.35 7.04 0.24
N GLY A 16 -2.78 5.91 0.66
CA GLY A 16 -1.40 5.53 0.34
C GLY A 16 -1.11 5.54 -1.17
N TRP A 17 -2.12 5.22 -1.99
CA TRP A 17 -2.05 5.29 -3.44
C TRP A 17 -1.84 6.71 -4.01
N MET A 18 -2.03 7.76 -3.21
CA MET A 18 -1.69 9.12 -3.62
C MET A 18 -0.18 9.34 -3.80
N GLN A 19 0.65 8.39 -3.36
CA GLN A 19 2.07 8.33 -3.68
C GLN A 19 2.32 8.11 -5.18
N ILE A 20 1.39 7.42 -5.88
CA ILE A 20 1.50 7.13 -7.30
C ILE A 20 0.94 8.32 -8.11
N ARG A 21 1.81 8.96 -8.91
CA ARG A 21 1.46 10.12 -9.75
C ARG A 21 0.25 9.86 -10.66
N GLY A 22 0.13 8.64 -11.19
CA GLY A 22 -0.99 8.21 -12.05
C GLY A 22 -2.35 8.29 -11.34
N ASN A 23 -2.45 7.77 -10.11
CA ASN A 23 -3.70 7.76 -9.34
C ASN A 23 -4.14 9.17 -8.96
N ARG A 24 -3.19 10.04 -8.60
CA ARG A 24 -3.48 11.46 -8.34
C ARG A 24 -4.02 12.17 -9.59
N ARG A 25 -3.44 11.90 -10.77
CA ARG A 25 -3.84 12.53 -12.03
C ARG A 25 -5.21 12.04 -12.53
N ARG A 26 -5.51 10.74 -12.43
CA ARG A 26 -6.76 10.15 -12.94
C ARG A 26 -8.01 10.60 -12.17
N ARG A 27 -7.88 10.97 -10.90
CA ARG A 27 -9.02 11.32 -10.04
C ARG A 27 -9.47 12.78 -10.10
N GLY A 28 -8.73 13.67 -10.78
CA GLY A 28 -9.14 15.07 -10.95
C GLY A 28 -9.34 15.85 -9.64
N ILE A 29 -8.67 15.43 -8.56
CA ILE A 29 -8.76 16.03 -7.23
C ILE A 29 -7.79 17.21 -7.09
N ASP A 30 -8.16 18.24 -6.33
CA ASP A 30 -7.32 19.42 -6.12
C ASP A 30 -6.08 19.09 -5.27
N ARG A 31 -6.23 18.18 -4.28
CA ARG A 31 -5.14 17.71 -3.41
C ARG A 31 -5.19 16.22 -3.13
N GLY A 32 -4.01 15.59 -3.03
CA GLY A 32 -3.87 14.21 -2.58
C GLY A 32 -2.94 14.13 -1.36
N PHE A 33 -3.33 13.37 -0.35
CA PHE A 33 -2.55 13.11 0.85
C PHE A 33 -2.14 11.65 0.90
N VAL A 34 -0.83 11.39 1.04
CA VAL A 34 -0.27 10.05 1.15
C VAL A 34 -0.41 9.60 2.61
N VAL A 35 -1.54 8.97 2.91
CA VAL A 35 -1.85 8.46 4.24
C VAL A 35 -2.58 7.13 4.10
N SER A 36 -2.09 6.11 4.80
CA SER A 36 -2.70 4.79 4.91
C SER A 36 -2.34 4.18 6.27
N ASP A 37 -3.03 3.11 6.62
CA ASP A 37 -2.78 2.21 7.75
C ASP A 37 -1.72 1.12 7.43
N HIS A 38 -1.24 1.04 6.20
CA HIS A 38 -0.17 0.12 5.78
C HIS A 38 1.23 0.72 5.90
N ALA A 39 2.21 -0.12 6.23
CA ALA A 39 3.62 0.20 6.16
C ALA A 39 4.07 0.39 4.71
N ASP A 40 5.02 1.30 4.48
CA ASP A 40 5.71 1.39 3.22
C ASP A 40 6.79 0.31 3.10
N TRP A 41 7.50 0.28 1.97
CA TRP A 41 8.50 -0.74 1.68
C TRP A 41 9.61 -0.81 2.74
N ASN A 42 10.15 0.34 3.15
CA ASN A 42 11.24 0.37 4.14
C ASN A 42 10.71 -0.02 5.52
N GLY A 43 9.57 0.52 5.95
CA GLY A 43 8.95 0.18 7.22
C GLY A 43 8.58 -1.30 7.32
N LEU A 44 8.18 -1.93 6.21
CA LEU A 44 7.92 -3.36 6.16
C LEU A 44 9.21 -4.19 6.34
N LEU A 45 10.29 -3.82 5.65
CA LEU A 45 11.59 -4.50 5.80
C LEU A 45 12.18 -4.34 7.20
N ASP A 46 12.08 -3.13 7.76
CA ASP A 46 12.53 -2.84 9.12
C ASP A 46 11.73 -3.66 10.14
N ALA A 47 10.40 -3.75 9.97
CA ALA A 47 9.55 -4.57 10.82
C ALA A 47 9.92 -6.05 10.74
N ILE A 48 10.11 -6.59 9.53
CA ILE A 48 10.54 -7.98 9.32
C ILE A 48 11.87 -8.24 10.04
N ALA A 49 12.87 -7.37 9.82
CA ALA A 49 14.18 -7.52 10.44
C ALA A 49 14.10 -7.46 11.98
N ALA A 50 13.28 -6.56 12.52
CA ALA A 50 13.09 -6.42 13.97
C ALA A 50 12.44 -7.65 14.61
N THR A 51 11.69 -8.47 13.86
CA THR A 51 11.09 -9.69 14.40
C THR A 51 12.09 -10.81 14.67
N GLY A 52 13.20 -10.87 13.92
CA GLY A 52 14.12 -12.01 13.94
C GLY A 52 13.49 -13.33 13.48
N ALA A 53 12.38 -13.29 12.72
CA ALA A 53 11.67 -14.48 12.29
C ALA A 53 12.53 -15.41 11.42
N GLU A 54 12.53 -16.71 11.74
CA GLU A 54 13.25 -17.72 10.96
C GLU A 54 12.58 -18.03 9.62
N ARG A 55 11.26 -17.86 9.55
CA ARG A 55 10.43 -18.14 8.37
C ARG A 55 9.39 -17.05 8.19
N ILE A 56 9.26 -16.53 6.97
CA ILE A 56 8.46 -15.35 6.66
C ILE A 56 7.37 -15.71 5.65
N GLY A 57 6.13 -15.84 6.13
CA GLY A 57 4.96 -15.99 5.27
C GLY A 57 4.45 -14.64 4.79
N VAL A 58 4.38 -14.42 3.47
CA VAL A 58 3.92 -13.16 2.88
C VAL A 58 2.55 -13.37 2.23
N THR A 59 1.59 -12.49 2.51
CA THR A 59 0.26 -12.53 1.90
C THR A 59 -0.21 -11.12 1.52
N HIS A 60 -1.24 -11.05 0.66
CA HIS A 60 -1.79 -9.84 0.05
C HIS A 60 -0.78 -9.02 -0.78
N GLY A 61 -1.31 -8.15 -1.65
CA GLY A 61 -0.52 -7.24 -2.49
C GLY A 61 0.53 -7.94 -3.36
N PHE A 62 1.66 -7.26 -3.59
CA PHE A 62 2.78 -7.76 -4.40
C PHE A 62 3.65 -8.80 -3.67
N SER A 63 3.02 -9.84 -3.12
CA SER A 63 3.62 -10.86 -2.27
C SER A 63 4.83 -11.54 -2.93
N GLU A 64 4.71 -11.93 -4.20
CA GLU A 64 5.80 -12.57 -4.96
C GLU A 64 7.04 -11.68 -5.06
N THR A 65 6.86 -10.36 -5.20
CA THR A 65 7.97 -9.41 -5.28
C THR A 65 8.73 -9.36 -3.96
N LEU A 66 8.00 -9.28 -2.83
CA LEU A 66 8.62 -9.26 -1.51
C LEU A 66 9.29 -10.59 -1.17
N VAL A 67 8.63 -11.73 -1.44
CA VAL A 67 9.21 -13.06 -1.22
C VAL A 67 10.53 -13.20 -1.97
N ARG A 68 10.55 -12.82 -3.26
CA ARG A 68 11.78 -12.86 -4.06
C ARG A 68 12.88 -12.00 -3.43
N TYR A 69 12.56 -10.76 -3.05
CA TYR A 69 13.53 -9.84 -2.44
C TYR A 69 14.14 -10.40 -1.14
N LEU A 70 13.31 -10.97 -0.27
CA LEU A 70 13.76 -11.55 1.00
C LEU A 70 14.65 -12.79 0.76
N LYS A 71 14.31 -13.64 -0.22
CA LYS A 71 15.12 -14.80 -0.61
C LYS A 71 16.48 -14.40 -1.17
N GLU A 72 16.54 -13.35 -2.00
CA GLU A 72 17.81 -12.82 -2.52
C GLU A 72 18.74 -12.31 -1.40
N ARG A 73 18.19 -12.04 -0.21
CA ARG A 73 18.94 -11.69 1.01
C ARG A 73 19.18 -12.87 1.97
N GLY A 74 18.89 -14.10 1.53
CA GLY A 74 19.15 -15.32 2.29
C GLY A 74 18.10 -15.64 3.35
N MET A 75 16.92 -15.00 3.33
CA MET A 75 15.83 -15.30 4.26
C MET A 75 14.91 -16.40 3.72
N ASP A 76 14.36 -17.25 4.60
CA ASP A 76 13.31 -18.20 4.23
C ASP A 76 11.95 -17.48 4.17
N ALA A 77 11.52 -17.13 2.96
CA ALA A 77 10.22 -16.50 2.72
C ALA A 77 9.36 -17.30 1.73
N PHE A 78 8.04 -17.28 1.89
CA PHE A 78 7.12 -17.97 0.98
C PHE A 78 5.76 -17.26 0.87
N PRO A 79 5.09 -17.35 -0.28
CA PRO A 79 3.76 -16.78 -0.43
C PRO A 79 2.72 -17.63 0.32
N ILE A 80 1.79 -16.98 0.99
CA ILE A 80 0.60 -17.57 1.57
C ILE A 80 -0.59 -17.08 0.76
N ARG A 81 -1.24 -18.02 0.05
CA ARG A 81 -2.53 -17.77 -0.60
C ARG A 81 -3.62 -17.72 0.46
N THR A 82 -4.44 -16.67 0.43
CA THR A 82 -5.61 -16.52 1.29
C THR A 82 -6.86 -16.46 0.43
N GLU A 83 -8.01 -16.83 0.98
CA GLU A 83 -9.29 -16.74 0.28
C GLU A 83 -9.80 -15.29 0.14
N TYR A 84 -9.04 -14.31 0.65
CA TYR A 84 -9.41 -12.90 0.75
C TYR A 84 -8.60 -12.01 -0.20
N GLU A 85 -8.15 -12.55 -1.34
CA GLU A 85 -7.51 -11.72 -2.37
C GLU A 85 -8.53 -10.72 -2.94
N PRO A 86 -8.26 -9.41 -2.89
CA PRO A 86 -9.19 -8.43 -3.44
C PRO A 86 -9.28 -8.61 -4.96
N GLU A 87 -10.48 -8.86 -5.46
CA GLU A 87 -10.77 -8.88 -6.89
C GLU A 87 -10.39 -7.51 -7.50
N GLY A 88 -9.26 -7.45 -8.23
CA GLY A 88 -9.00 -6.37 -9.19
C GLY A 88 -8.01 -5.26 -8.81
N GLU A 89 -6.99 -5.50 -7.97
CA GLU A 89 -5.88 -4.54 -7.78
C GLU A 89 -4.65 -4.76 -8.68
N ASP A 90 -4.81 -5.48 -9.80
CA ASP A 90 -3.85 -5.54 -10.90
C ASP A 90 -4.43 -4.89 -12.17
N ALA A 91 -4.57 -3.55 -12.18
CA ALA A 91 -4.94 -2.75 -13.36
C ALA A 91 -4.12 -1.45 -13.50
#